data_AF-R9T6R4-F1
#
_entry.id   AF-R9T6R4-F1
#
_cell.length_a   1.000
_cell.length_b   1.000
_cell.length_c   1.000
_cell.angle_alpha   90.00
_cell.angle_beta   90.00
_cell.angle_gamma   90.00
#
_symmetry.space_group_name_H-M   'P 1'
#
loop_
_entity.id
_entity.type
_entity.pdbx_description
1 polymer ?
#
loop_
_entity_poly.entity_id
_entity_poly.type
_entity_poly.pdbx_seq_one_letter_code
_entity_poly.pdbx_strand_id
1 'polypeptide(L)'
;MKLFLDEHFTGSKEYYEALGWDVTTVQDEGLKGKKDREIAEYSKKKGYLLITRDELPYNISKLIGGKCFRVTEAMIAEMVSENIKMTFDELK
;
A
#
# COMPACT_ATOMS: atom_id res chain seq x y z
N MET A 1 -1.59 -14.38 -2.48
CA MET A 1 -1.36 -13.09 -3.18
C MET A 1 -0.50 -12.25 -2.25
N LYS A 2 0.63 -11.72 -2.73
CA LYS A 2 1.61 -11.01 -1.89
C LYS A 2 1.41 -9.49 -1.98
N LEU A 3 1.43 -8.80 -0.85
CA LEU A 3 1.40 -7.33 -0.78
C LEU A 3 2.81 -6.80 -1.07
N PHE A 4 2.89 -5.79 -1.93
CA PHE A 4 4.12 -5.09 -2.24
C PHE A 4 3.99 -3.63 -1.82
N LEU A 5 4.69 -3.26 -0.75
CA LEU A 5 4.60 -1.94 -0.15
C LEU A 5 5.64 -1.01 -0.78
N ASP A 6 5.19 0.16 -1.24
CA ASP A 6 6.08 1.24 -1.65
C ASP A 6 6.83 1.87 -0.45
N GLU A 7 7.64 2.89 -0.72
CA GLU A 7 8.43 3.57 0.31
C GLU A 7 7.56 4.22 1.40
N HIS A 8 6.32 4.60 1.09
CA HIS A 8 5.40 5.21 2.03
C HIS A 8 4.78 4.22 3.01
N PHE A 9 4.78 2.93 2.68
CA PHE A 9 4.17 1.87 3.49
C PHE A 9 5.17 0.92 4.13
N THR A 10 6.47 1.01 3.86
CA THR A 10 7.49 0.12 4.45
C THR A 10 7.36 -0.02 5.97
N GLY A 11 7.12 1.08 6.70
CA GLY A 11 6.98 1.07 8.16
C GLY A 11 5.72 0.35 8.68
N SER A 12 4.79 0.00 7.79
CA SER A 12 3.56 -0.73 8.13
C SER A 12 3.64 -2.25 7.89
N LYS A 13 4.79 -2.77 7.44
CA LYS A 13 4.98 -4.19 7.08
C LYS A 13 4.54 -5.15 8.20
N GLU A 14 5.07 -4.96 9.40
CA GLU A 14 4.80 -5.86 10.54
C GLU A 14 3.31 -5.88 10.93
N TYR A 15 2.58 -4.77 10.74
CA TYR A 15 1.14 -4.73 10.98
C TYR A 15 0.38 -5.60 9.98
N TYR A 16 0.73 -5.55 8.69
CA TYR A 16 0.12 -6.42 7.68
C TYR A 16 0.45 -7.89 7.92
N GLU A 17 1.69 -8.19 8.32
CA GLU A 17 2.11 -9.55 8.67
C GLU A 17 1.35 -10.09 9.89
N ALA A 18 1.17 -9.27 10.94
CA ALA A 18 0.35 -9.61 12.10
C ALA A 18 -1.12 -9.86 11.75
N LEU A 19 -1.64 -9.22 10.70
CA LEU A 19 -2.97 -9.44 10.14
C LEU A 19 -3.05 -10.64 9.18
N GLY A 20 -1.98 -11.42 9.04
CA GLY A 20 -1.94 -12.66 8.25
C GLY A 20 -1.63 -12.49 6.76
N TRP A 21 -1.13 -11.33 6.34
CA TRP A 21 -0.71 -11.12 4.96
C TRP A 21 0.74 -11.54 4.72
N ASP A 22 1.01 -12.07 3.53
CA ASP A 22 2.37 -12.20 2.99
C ASP A 22 2.77 -10.86 2.36
N VAL A 23 3.89 -10.28 2.81
CA VAL A 23 4.28 -8.90 2.52
C VAL A 23 5.74 -8.84 2.08
N THR A 24 6.03 -7.97 1.12
CA THR A 24 7.39 -7.53 0.79
C THR A 24 7.39 -6.02 0.53
N THR A 25 8.54 -5.39 0.69
CA THR A 25 8.70 -3.95 0.52
C THR A 25 9.64 -3.66 -0.64
N VAL A 26 9.61 -2.44 -1.15
CA VAL A 26 10.63 -1.99 -2.13
C VAL A 26 12.06 -2.16 -1.60
N GLN A 27 12.29 -2.08 -0.29
CA GLN A 27 13.60 -2.31 0.32
C GLN A 27 13.98 -3.79 0.33
N ASP A 28 13.06 -4.68 0.71
CA ASP A 28 13.29 -6.14 0.70
C ASP A 28 13.63 -6.66 -0.70
N GLU A 29 13.03 -6.07 -1.73
CA GLU A 29 13.25 -6.44 -3.14
C GLU A 29 14.41 -5.67 -3.80
N GLY A 30 15.14 -4.81 -3.06
CA GLY A 30 16.29 -4.06 -3.59
C GLY A 30 15.93 -2.93 -4.57
N LEU A 31 14.72 -2.38 -4.46
CA LEU A 31 14.15 -1.36 -5.35
C LEU A 31 14.07 0.04 -4.70
N LYS A 32 14.76 0.27 -3.59
CA LYS A 32 14.83 1.59 -2.93
C LYS A 32 15.34 2.67 -3.92
N GLY A 33 14.64 3.79 -4.01
CA GLY A 33 14.98 4.91 -4.90
C GLY A 33 14.77 4.63 -6.40
N LYS A 34 14.10 3.52 -6.77
CA LYS A 34 13.71 3.26 -8.15
C LYS A 34 12.55 4.15 -8.57
N LYS A 35 12.38 4.34 -9.88
CA LYS A 35 11.28 5.15 -10.41
C LYS A 35 9.95 4.43 -10.20
N ASP A 36 8.87 5.19 -10.04
CA ASP A 36 7.49 4.67 -9.94
C ASP A 36 7.11 3.68 -11.03
N ARG A 37 7.58 3.95 -12.25
CA ARG A 37 7.40 3.04 -13.40
C ARG A 37 8.04 1.68 -13.15
N GLU A 38 9.29 1.66 -12.67
CA GLU A 38 10.02 0.41 -12.38
C GLU A 38 9.33 -0.37 -11.27
N ILE A 39 8.81 0.32 -10.24
CA ILE A 39 8.04 -0.29 -9.13
C ILE A 39 6.75 -0.94 -9.65
N ALA A 40 5.98 -0.22 -10.49
CA ALA A 40 4.75 -0.74 -11.08
C ALA A 40 5.02 -1.95 -12.00
N GLU A 41 6.01 -1.85 -12.89
CA GLU A 41 6.42 -2.95 -13.78
C GLU A 41 6.90 -4.18 -12.99
N TYR A 42 7.67 -3.97 -11.91
CA TYR A 42 8.12 -5.05 -11.03
C TYR A 42 6.95 -5.77 -10.37
N SER A 43 6.02 -5.01 -9.79
CA SER A 43 4.82 -5.57 -9.13
C SER A 43 4.02 -6.45 -10.09
N LYS A 44 3.82 -5.98 -11.34
CA LYS A 44 3.15 -6.75 -12.39
C LYS A 44 3.91 -8.03 -12.72
N LYS A 45 5.23 -7.93 -12.97
CA LYS A 45 6.07 -9.08 -13.32
C LYS A 45 6.02 -10.18 -12.25
N LYS A 46 5.93 -9.80 -10.98
CA LYS A 46 5.86 -10.72 -9.84
C LYS A 46 4.45 -11.17 -9.49
N GLY A 47 3.42 -10.55 -10.07
CA GLY A 47 2.02 -10.81 -9.71
C GLY A 47 1.65 -10.31 -8.32
N TYR A 48 2.39 -9.34 -7.77
CA TYR A 48 2.14 -8.74 -6.46
C TYR A 48 1.04 -7.66 -6.56
N LEU A 49 0.40 -7.37 -5.42
CA LEU A 49 -0.50 -6.21 -5.29
C LEU A 49 0.31 -5.02 -4.75
N LEU A 50 0.56 -4.02 -5.60
CA LEU A 50 1.22 -2.78 -5.18
C LEU A 50 0.31 -1.94 -4.29
N ILE A 51 0.76 -1.63 -3.08
CA ILE A 51 0.13 -0.70 -2.15
C ILE A 51 0.91 0.61 -2.17
N THR A 52 0.24 1.72 -2.48
CA THR A 52 0.89 3.03 -2.61
C THR A 52 -0.04 4.18 -2.23
N ARG A 53 0.53 5.32 -1.82
CA ARG A 53 -0.21 6.60 -1.73
C ARG A 53 -0.11 7.41 -3.02
N ASP A 54 0.91 7.14 -3.83
CA ASP A 54 1.23 7.93 -5.00
C ASP A 54 0.32 7.63 -6.19
N GLU A 55 -0.08 8.69 -6.86
CA GLU A 55 -0.97 8.60 -8.02
C GLU A 55 -0.25 8.02 -9.25
N LEU A 56 1.02 8.39 -9.46
CA LEU A 56 1.79 7.98 -10.64
C LEU A 56 1.98 6.45 -10.74
N PRO A 57 2.52 5.73 -9.72
CA PRO A 57 2.67 4.28 -9.80
C PRO A 57 1.32 3.56 -9.89
N TYR A 58 0.26 4.10 -9.27
CA TYR A 58 -1.10 3.59 -9.41
C TYR A 58 -1.60 3.66 -10.86
N ASN A 59 -1.52 4.84 -11.48
CA ASN A 59 -1.97 5.05 -12.86
C ASN A 59 -1.12 4.24 -13.85
N ILE A 60 0.20 4.16 -13.66
CA ILE A 60 1.07 3.30 -14.48
C ILE A 60 0.65 1.84 -14.34
N SER A 61 0.44 1.35 -13.11
CA SER A 61 0.03 -0.04 -12.87
C SER A 61 -1.28 -0.36 -13.60
N LYS A 62 -2.27 0.54 -13.57
CA LYS A 62 -3.52 0.38 -14.35
C LYS A 62 -3.26 0.31 -15.86
N LEU A 63 -2.46 1.21 -16.41
CA LEU A 63 -2.15 1.25 -17.85
C LEU A 63 -1.46 -0.03 -18.33
N ILE A 64 -0.57 -0.61 -17.52
CA ILE A 64 0.14 -1.83 -17.87
C ILE A 64 -0.62 -3.11 -17.47
N GLY A 65 -1.82 -3.02 -16.90
CA GLY A 65 -2.59 -4.17 -16.42
C GLY A 65 -1.99 -4.87 -15.20
N GLY A 66 -1.26 -4.12 -14.36
CA GLY A 66 -0.80 -4.53 -13.05
C GLY A 66 -1.89 -4.43 -11.98
N LYS A 67 -1.65 -5.07 -10.83
CA LYS A 67 -2.52 -4.98 -9.66
C LYS A 67 -1.99 -3.89 -8.73
N CYS A 68 -2.82 -2.91 -8.44
CA CYS A 68 -2.46 -1.83 -7.51
C CYS A 68 -3.69 -1.35 -6.73
N PHE A 69 -3.46 -1.04 -5.46
CA PHE A 69 -4.40 -0.41 -4.55
C PHE A 69 -3.79 0.91 -4.07
N ARG A 70 -4.47 2.03 -4.38
CA ARG A 70 -4.04 3.35 -3.94
C ARG A 70 -4.78 3.72 -2.66
N VAL A 71 -4.04 3.99 -1.60
CA VAL A 71 -4.59 4.55 -0.36
C VAL A 71 -4.69 6.06 -0.54
N THR A 72 -5.89 6.61 -0.33
CA THR A 72 -6.14 8.04 -0.47
C THR A 72 -6.30 8.71 0.89
N GLU A 73 -6.03 10.02 0.96
CA GLU A 73 -6.27 10.81 2.17
C GLU A 73 -7.74 10.75 2.64
N ALA A 74 -8.68 10.68 1.70
CA ALA A 74 -10.10 10.54 2.02
C ALA A 74 -10.40 9.24 2.78
N MET A 75 -9.82 8.11 2.36
CA MET A 75 -9.97 6.81 3.03
C MET A 75 -9.36 6.82 4.44
N ILE A 76 -8.20 7.48 4.59
CA ILE A 76 -7.55 7.63 5.90
C ILE A 76 -8.43 8.50 6.81
N ALA A 77 -8.91 9.64 6.33
CA ALA A 77 -9.75 10.55 7.09
C ALA A 77 -11.07 9.90 7.54
N GLU A 78 -11.69 9.11 6.66
CA GLU A 78 -12.89 8.34 6.96
C GLU A 78 -12.63 7.31 8.07
N MET A 79 -11.60 6.46 7.91
CA MET A 79 -11.21 5.47 8.93
C MET A 79 -10.89 6.14 10.27
N VAL A 80 -10.15 7.23 10.28
CA VAL A 80 -9.81 7.98 11.51
C VAL A 80 -11.07 8.56 12.14
N SER A 81 -11.99 9.13 11.35
CA SER A 81 -13.25 9.68 11.85
C SER A 81 -14.11 8.62 12.54
N GLU A 82 -14.20 7.42 11.96
CA GLU A 82 -14.95 6.29 12.53
C GLU A 82 -14.35 5.84 13.86
N ASN A 83 -13.02 5.66 13.93
CA ASN A 83 -12.34 5.27 15.17
C ASN A 83 -12.50 6.33 16.28
N ILE A 84 -12.47 7.62 15.93
CA ILE A 84 -12.72 8.71 16.87
C ILE A 84 -14.14 8.61 17.42
N LYS A 85 -15.16 8.43 16.57
CA LYS A 85 -16.55 8.30 17.00
C LYS A 85 -16.74 7.12 17.94
N MET A 86 -16.19 5.95 17.59
CA MET A 86 -16.25 4.76 18.44
C MET A 86 -15.60 5.01 19.81
N THR A 87 -14.42 5.63 19.83
CA THR A 87 -13.74 5.95 21.09
C THR A 87 -14.56 6.91 21.95
N PHE A 88 -15.20 7.93 21.36
CA PHE A 88 -16.02 8.89 22.11
C PHE A 88 -17.37 8.32 22.54
N ASP A 89 -17.96 7.40 21.78
CA ASP A 89 -19.21 6.73 22.15
C ASP A 89 -18.98 5.65 23.22
N GLU A 90 -17.80 5.02 23.27
CA GLU A 90 -17.38 4.12 24.36
C GLU A 90 -17.05 4.85 25.68
N LEU A 91 -16.77 6.15 25.62
CA LEU A 91 -16.48 7.00 26.78
C LEU A 91 -17.72 7.69 27.38
N LYS A 92 -18.91 7.46 26.83
CA LYS A 92 -20.20 7.91 27.37
C LYS A 92 -20.93 6.79 28.10
#